data_AF-A0A2E9QS69-F1
#
_entry.id   AF-A0A2E9QS69-F1
#
_cell.length_a   1.000
_cell.length_b   1.000
_cell.length_c   1.000
_cell.angle_alpha   90.00
_cell.angle_beta   90.00
_cell.angle_gamma   90.00
#
_symmetry.space_group_name_H-M   'P 1'
#
loop_
_entity.id
_entity.type
_entity.pdbx_description
1 polymer ?
#
loop_
_entity_poly.entity_id
_entity_poly.type
_entity_poly.pdbx_seq_one_letter_code
_entity_poly.pdbx_strand_id
1 'polypeptide(L)'
;MNGLTSEQLDELRQILEDQRNRLLRNARRSISDQISGGDGLPADTIDVSTDESSKVTELRLRDREKYLIAKIEKTLKRMDEGSYGECHDCGAEIGFARLKARPVAELCIDCKEEQERAEKQVQDRRQEDDKNNFFF
;
A
#
# COMPACT_ATOMS: atom_id res chain seq x y z
N MET A 1 -28.87 -1.98 -6.93
CA MET A 1 -29.06 -1.34 -5.61
C MET A 1 -27.79 -1.64 -4.86
N ASN A 2 -26.91 -0.66 -4.65
CA ASN A 2 -25.64 -0.85 -3.96
C ASN A 2 -25.85 -1.64 -2.66
N GLY A 3 -25.20 -2.80 -2.52
CA GLY A 3 -25.26 -3.62 -1.31
C GLY A 3 -24.65 -2.99 -0.05
N LEU A 4 -24.26 -1.71 -0.08
CA LEU A 4 -23.70 -0.96 1.04
C LEU A 4 -24.70 0.10 1.52
N THR A 5 -24.95 0.11 2.83
CA THR A 5 -25.76 1.15 3.47
C THR A 5 -24.95 2.44 3.66
N SER A 6 -25.62 3.58 3.81
CA SER A 6 -24.96 4.86 4.11
C SER A 6 -24.12 4.80 5.39
N GLU A 7 -24.63 4.13 6.43
CA GLU A 7 -23.90 3.94 7.70
C GLU A 7 -22.59 3.16 7.50
N GLN A 8 -22.61 2.12 6.67
CA GLN A 8 -21.41 1.34 6.34
C GLN A 8 -20.41 2.14 5.51
N LEU A 9 -20.88 2.99 4.59
CA LEU A 9 -20.02 3.88 3.82
C LEU A 9 -19.33 4.90 4.73
N ASP A 10 -20.06 5.48 5.68
CA ASP A 10 -19.50 6.44 6.65
C ASP A 10 -18.46 5.77 7.57
N GLU A 11 -18.73 4.54 8.06
CA GLU A 11 -17.76 3.76 8.84
C GLU A 11 -16.46 3.54 8.03
N LEU A 12 -16.58 3.08 6.79
CA LEU A 12 -15.41 2.83 5.93
C LEU A 12 -14.65 4.12 5.59
N ARG A 13 -15.37 5.24 5.40
CA ARG A 13 -14.78 6.55 5.15
C ARG A 13 -13.94 7.01 6.34
N GLN A 14 -14.47 6.90 7.55
CA GLN A 14 -13.74 7.26 8.77
C GLN A 14 -12.47 6.42 8.95
N ILE A 15 -12.54 5.11 8.66
CA ILE A 15 -11.37 4.23 8.71
C ILE A 15 -10.28 4.71 7.73
N LEU A 16 -10.65 5.04 6.49
CA LEU A 16 -9.72 5.54 5.48
C LEU A 16 -9.10 6.89 5.87
N GLU A 17 -9.91 7.81 6.41
CA GLU A 17 -9.44 9.12 6.85
C GLU A 17 -8.48 9.03 8.04
N ASP A 18 -8.77 8.19 9.03
CA ASP A 18 -7.87 7.95 10.17
C ASP A 18 -6.54 7.33 9.70
N GLN A 19 -6.60 6.33 8.80
CA GLN A 19 -5.40 5.74 8.20
C GLN A 19 -4.57 6.79 7.46
N ARG A 20 -5.19 7.63 6.63
CA ARG A 20 -4.51 8.73 5.92
C ARG A 20 -3.84 9.69 6.90
N ASN A 21 -4.57 10.14 7.91
CA ASN A 21 -4.06 11.10 8.90
C ASN A 21 -2.91 10.52 9.73
N ARG A 22 -2.98 9.22 10.08
CA ARG A 22 -1.89 8.50 10.74
C ARG A 22 -0.63 8.45 9.87
N LEU A 23 -0.75 8.08 8.60
CA LEU A 23 0.38 8.03 7.67
C LEU A 23 1.01 9.41 7.45
N LEU A 24 0.18 10.45 7.29
CA LEU A 24 0.66 11.83 7.17
C LEU A 24 1.40 12.30 8.43
N ARG A 25 0.91 11.95 9.61
CA ARG A 25 1.59 12.26 10.88
C ARG A 25 2.93 11.55 10.99
N ASN A 26 3.00 10.28 10.62
CA ASN A 26 4.25 9.53 10.58
C ASN A 26 5.26 10.19 9.63
N ALA A 27 4.83 10.50 8.41
CA ALA A 27 5.69 11.14 7.42
C ALA A 27 6.24 12.49 7.91
N ARG A 28 5.41 13.31 8.57
CA ARG A 28 5.84 14.60 9.17
C ARG A 28 6.86 14.40 10.29
N ARG A 29 6.65 13.40 11.15
CA ARG A 29 7.57 13.08 12.25
C ARG A 29 8.93 12.63 11.72
N SER A 30 8.96 11.71 10.76
CA SER A 30 10.21 11.24 10.16
C SER A 30 11.03 12.38 9.54
N ILE A 31 10.38 13.36 8.90
CA ILE A 31 11.07 14.55 8.37
C ILE A 31 11.67 15.38 9.52
N SER A 32 10.93 15.60 10.60
CA SER A 32 11.40 16.34 11.77
C SER A 32 12.61 15.67 12.45
N ASP A 33 12.57 14.34 12.57
CA ASP A 33 13.64 13.55 13.18
C ASP A 33 14.92 13.60 12.32
N GLN A 34 14.79 13.53 11.00
CA GLN A 34 15.92 13.68 10.06
C GLN A 34 16.57 15.07 10.11
N ILE A 35 15.78 16.14 10.26
CA ILE A 35 16.30 17.51 10.35
C ILE A 35 17.02 17.75 11.69
N SER A 36 16.54 17.12 12.78
CA SER A 36 17.05 17.35 14.13
C SER A 36 18.26 16.46 14.49
N GLY A 37 18.43 15.33 13.81
CA GLY A 37 19.51 14.35 14.06
C GLY A 37 20.83 14.62 13.33
N GLY A 38 21.01 15.79 12.71
CA GLY A 38 22.17 16.12 11.87
C GLY A 38 23.48 16.44 12.60
N ASP A 39 23.49 16.48 13.93
CA ASP A 39 24.69 16.73 14.75
C ASP A 39 25.01 15.50 15.61
N GLY A 40 26.01 14.70 15.22
CA GLY A 40 26.36 13.55 16.04
C GLY A 40 27.56 12.73 15.58
N LEU A 41 28.76 13.23 15.90
CA LEU A 41 30.04 12.52 16.10
C LEU A 41 30.63 11.73 14.90
N PRO A 42 31.97 11.60 14.81
CA PRO A 42 32.61 10.77 13.80
C PRO A 42 32.28 9.29 14.06
N ALA A 43 31.56 8.67 13.14
CA ALA A 43 31.20 7.26 13.17
C ALA A 43 32.32 6.38 12.60
N ASP A 44 32.58 5.24 13.25
CA ASP A 44 33.50 4.18 12.82
C ASP A 44 33.01 3.54 11.50
N THR A 45 33.86 2.86 10.74
CA THR A 45 33.46 2.24 9.46
C THR A 45 32.32 1.20 9.58
N ILE A 46 32.20 0.56 10.75
CA ILE A 46 31.12 -0.39 11.06
C ILE A 46 29.80 0.36 11.33
N ASP A 47 29.89 1.50 12.02
CA ASP A 47 28.74 2.35 12.34
C ASP A 47 28.18 2.99 11.07
N VAL A 48 29.05 3.47 10.18
CA VAL A 48 28.67 4.01 8.86
C VAL A 48 27.91 2.98 8.03
N SER A 49 28.36 1.71 8.03
CA SER A 49 27.70 0.66 7.24
C SER A 49 26.30 0.33 7.77
N THR A 50 26.14 0.33 9.10
CA THR A 50 24.87 0.06 9.78
C THR A 50 23.88 1.20 9.57
N ASP A 51 24.35 2.45 9.65
CA ASP A 51 23.53 3.65 9.41
C ASP A 51 23.02 3.72 7.97
N GLU A 52 23.87 3.45 6.97
CA GLU A 52 23.45 3.48 5.57
C GLU A 52 22.39 2.40 5.27
N SER A 53 22.55 1.18 5.80
CA SER A 53 21.55 0.11 5.62
C SER A 53 20.18 0.47 6.24
N SER A 54 20.21 1.17 7.38
CA SER A 54 19.02 1.65 8.08
C SER A 54 18.32 2.76 7.29
N LYS A 55 19.08 3.73 6.77
CA LYS A 55 18.56 4.82 5.91
C LYS A 55 17.91 4.27 4.64
N VAL A 56 18.54 3.31 3.96
CA VAL A 56 17.96 2.70 2.75
C VAL A 56 16.64 1.99 3.08
N THR A 57 16.56 1.31 4.22
CA THR A 57 15.31 0.67 4.68
C THR A 57 14.24 1.71 4.98
N GLU A 58 14.59 2.80 5.66
CA GLU A 58 13.68 3.91 5.95
C GLU A 58 13.13 4.55 4.68
N LEU A 59 13.97 4.83 3.67
CA LEU A 59 13.53 5.38 2.39
C LEU A 59 12.50 4.47 1.70
N ARG A 60 12.74 3.16 1.68
CA ARG A 60 11.78 2.19 1.10
C ARG A 60 10.46 2.16 1.86
N LEU A 61 10.48 2.29 3.19
CA LEU A 61 9.26 2.39 3.99
C LEU A 61 8.49 3.66 3.67
N ARG A 62 9.17 4.80 3.55
CA ARG A 62 8.56 6.10 3.18
C ARG A 62 7.91 6.05 1.81
N ASP A 63 8.54 5.42 0.83
CA ASP A 63 7.96 5.27 -0.51
C ASP A 63 6.68 4.42 -0.49
N ARG A 64 6.65 3.35 0.32
CA ARG A 64 5.45 2.53 0.54
C ARG A 64 4.34 3.32 1.22
N GLU A 65 4.66 4.12 2.23
CA GLU A 65 3.69 4.98 2.91
C GLU A 65 3.09 6.03 1.96
N LYS A 66 3.93 6.70 1.14
CA LYS A 66 3.46 7.63 0.10
C LYS A 66 2.52 6.97 -0.90
N TYR A 67 2.89 5.77 -1.37
CA TYR A 67 2.04 5.00 -2.27
C TYR A 67 0.69 4.66 -1.63
N LEU A 68 0.70 4.26 -0.36
CA LEU A 68 -0.52 3.94 0.38
C LEU A 68 -1.41 5.18 0.58
N ILE A 69 -0.83 6.34 0.90
CA ILE A 69 -1.57 7.61 0.99
C ILE A 69 -2.29 7.91 -0.33
N ALA A 70 -1.56 7.86 -1.46
CA ALA A 70 -2.15 8.09 -2.77
C ALA A 70 -3.28 7.11 -3.09
N LYS A 71 -3.14 5.83 -2.68
CA LYS A 71 -4.18 4.82 -2.85
C LYS A 71 -5.42 5.10 -1.99
N ILE A 72 -5.24 5.57 -0.76
CA ILE A 72 -6.35 5.98 0.11
C ILE A 72 -7.08 7.20 -0.48
N GLU A 73 -6.36 8.20 -0.96
CA GLU A 73 -6.95 9.39 -1.59
C GLU A 73 -7.76 9.04 -2.84
N LYS A 74 -7.24 8.14 -3.69
CA LYS A 74 -7.99 7.61 -4.84
C LYS A 74 -9.25 6.88 -4.39
N THR A 75 -9.17 6.11 -3.31
CA THR A 75 -10.32 5.37 -2.77
C THR A 75 -11.40 6.31 -2.24
N LEU A 76 -11.02 7.33 -1.48
CA LEU A 76 -11.94 8.37 -1.00
C LEU A 76 -12.62 9.10 -2.17
N LYS A 77 -11.87 9.42 -3.23
CA LYS A 77 -12.44 10.02 -4.43
C LYS A 77 -13.50 9.13 -5.09
N ARG A 78 -13.29 7.81 -5.14
CA ARG A 78 -14.30 6.86 -5.63
C ARG A 78 -15.54 6.81 -4.75
N MET A 79 -15.40 7.01 -3.44
CA MET A 79 -16.53 7.14 -2.53
C MET A 79 -17.35 8.39 -2.84
N ASP A 80 -16.68 9.51 -3.11
CA ASP A 80 -17.34 10.77 -3.50
C ASP A 80 -18.04 10.68 -4.87
N GLU A 81 -17.49 9.90 -5.80
CA GLU A 81 -18.08 9.62 -7.11
C GLU A 81 -19.20 8.57 -7.07
N GLY A 82 -19.39 7.87 -5.95
CA GLY A 82 -20.40 6.82 -5.79
C GLY A 82 -20.05 5.47 -6.43
N SER A 83 -18.80 5.28 -6.92
CA SER A 83 -18.30 4.03 -7.53
C SER A 83 -17.58 3.11 -6.54
N TYR A 84 -17.69 3.40 -5.24
CA TYR A 84 -17.08 2.63 -4.18
C TYR A 84 -17.89 1.38 -3.85
N GLY A 85 -17.18 0.28 -3.59
CA GLY A 85 -17.80 -1.03 -3.39
C GLY A 85 -18.13 -1.78 -4.68
N GLU A 86 -17.70 -1.27 -5.84
CA GLU A 86 -17.79 -1.95 -7.12
C GLU A 86 -16.41 -2.43 -7.59
N CYS A 87 -16.35 -3.68 -8.08
CA CYS A 87 -15.17 -4.26 -8.68
C CYS A 87 -14.82 -3.54 -9.98
N HIS A 88 -13.58 -3.05 -10.07
CA HIS A 88 -13.09 -2.33 -11.25
C HIS A 88 -13.04 -3.20 -12.53
N ASP A 89 -12.90 -4.52 -12.40
CA ASP A 89 -12.75 -5.42 -13.56
C ASP A 89 -14.08 -5.99 -14.06
N CYS A 90 -14.95 -6.44 -13.14
CA CYS A 90 -16.19 -7.14 -13.51
C CYS A 90 -17.47 -6.38 -13.15
N GLY A 91 -17.39 -5.24 -12.47
CA GLY A 91 -18.55 -4.47 -12.02
C GLY A 91 -19.35 -5.13 -10.88
N ALA A 92 -18.87 -6.26 -10.34
CA ALA A 92 -19.55 -6.94 -9.23
C ALA A 92 -19.41 -6.16 -7.91
N GLU A 93 -20.43 -6.27 -7.05
CA GLU A 93 -20.39 -5.67 -5.73
C GLU A 93 -19.34 -6.35 -4.82
N ILE A 94 -18.59 -5.54 -4.08
CA ILE A 94 -17.61 -5.97 -3.11
C ILE A 94 -18.27 -6.00 -1.73
N GLY A 95 -18.36 -7.18 -1.13
CA GLY A 95 -19.00 -7.35 0.18
C GLY A 95 -18.36 -6.50 1.29
N PHE A 96 -19.20 -5.98 2.19
CA PHE A 96 -18.79 -5.14 3.31
C PHE A 96 -17.68 -5.76 4.18
N ALA A 97 -17.75 -7.05 4.49
CA ALA A 97 -16.72 -7.73 5.29
C ALA A 97 -15.32 -7.63 4.66
N ARG A 98 -15.24 -7.67 3.33
CA ARG A 98 -13.98 -7.53 2.60
C ARG A 98 -13.46 -6.09 2.62
N LEU A 99 -14.35 -5.12 2.42
CA LEU A 99 -14.01 -3.70 2.53
C LEU A 99 -13.62 -3.31 3.95
N LYS A 100 -14.26 -3.87 4.97
CA LYS A 100 -13.89 -3.66 6.38
C LYS A 100 -12.51 -4.21 6.70
N ALA A 101 -12.15 -5.36 6.12
CA ALA A 101 -10.80 -5.93 6.25
C ALA A 101 -9.76 -5.13 5.46
N ARG A 102 -10.10 -4.69 4.24
CA ARG A 102 -9.22 -3.92 3.36
C ARG A 102 -10.00 -2.85 2.59
N PRO A 103 -10.09 -1.62 3.13
CA PRO A 103 -10.98 -0.59 2.59
C PRO A 103 -10.51 0.00 1.26
N VAL A 104 -9.22 -0.16 0.93
CA VAL A 104 -8.59 0.25 -0.34
C VAL A 104 -8.69 -0.79 -1.46
N ALA A 105 -9.51 -1.84 -1.28
CA ALA A 105 -9.61 -2.91 -2.26
C ALA A 105 -10.49 -2.50 -3.46
N GLU A 106 -9.95 -2.64 -4.68
CA GLU A 106 -10.60 -2.19 -5.92
C GLU A 106 -11.26 -3.32 -6.73
N LEU A 107 -10.93 -4.57 -6.42
CA LEU A 107 -11.41 -5.78 -7.13
C LEU A 107 -12.31 -6.61 -6.21
N CYS A 108 -13.16 -7.49 -6.74
CA CYS A 108 -13.83 -8.52 -5.95
C CYS A 108 -12.85 -9.65 -5.55
N ILE A 109 -13.33 -10.67 -4.84
CA ILE A 109 -12.46 -11.79 -4.42
C ILE A 109 -12.02 -12.63 -5.63
N ASP A 110 -12.94 -12.96 -6.54
CA ASP A 110 -12.65 -13.80 -7.71
C ASP A 110 -11.64 -13.13 -8.66
N CYS A 111 -11.85 -11.86 -8.99
CA CYS A 111 -10.90 -11.10 -9.80
C CYS A 111 -9.53 -10.98 -9.12
N LYS A 112 -9.51 -10.87 -7.78
CA LYS A 112 -8.25 -10.77 -7.04
C LYS A 112 -7.50 -12.10 -7.04
N GLU A 113 -8.19 -13.22 -6.88
CA GLU A 113 -7.61 -14.56 -6.95
C GLU A 113 -7.02 -14.85 -8.34
N GLU A 114 -7.75 -14.48 -9.40
CA GLU A 114 -7.25 -14.66 -10.77
C GLU A 114 -6.02 -13.80 -11.03
N GLN A 115 -6.01 -12.54 -10.57
CA GLN A 115 -4.83 -11.67 -10.64
C GLN A 115 -3.63 -12.30 -9.92
N GLU A 116 -3.81 -12.82 -8.70
CA GLU A 116 -2.74 -13.45 -7.93
C GLU A 116 -2.22 -14.75 -8.59
N ARG A 117 -3.10 -15.51 -9.22
CA ARG A 117 -2.73 -16.70 -10.00
C ARG A 117 -1.89 -16.32 -11.22
N ALA A 118 -2.30 -15.29 -11.97
CA ALA A 118 -1.55 -14.79 -13.11
C ALA A 118 -0.16 -14.23 -12.71
N GLU A 119 -0.09 -13.49 -11.60
CA GLU A 119 1.16 -12.97 -11.05
C GLU A 119 2.14 -14.09 -10.68
N LYS A 120 1.66 -15.17 -10.04
CA LYS A 120 2.50 -16.35 -9.72
C LYS A 120 3.05 -17.01 -10.97
N GLN A 121 2.22 -17.25 -11.99
CA GLN A 121 2.67 -17.86 -13.25
C GLN A 121 3.75 -17.02 -13.96
N VAL A 122 3.64 -15.68 -13.89
CA VAL A 122 4.68 -14.80 -14.45
C VAL A 122 5.98 -14.89 -13.65
N GLN A 123 5.90 -14.98 -12.32
CA GLN A 123 7.08 -15.13 -11.48
C GLN A 123 7.79 -16.47 -11.71
N ASP A 124 7.04 -17.57 -11.81
CA ASP A 124 7.59 -18.90 -12.06
C ASP A 124 8.32 -18.94 -13.41
N ARG A 125 7.71 -18.38 -14.48
CA ARG A 125 8.35 -18.27 -15.80
C ARG A 125 9.64 -17.43 -15.76
N ARG A 126 9.63 -16.27 -15.09
CA ARG A 126 10.84 -15.44 -14.95
C ARG A 126 11.96 -16.18 -14.24
N GLN A 127 11.64 -16.96 -13.20
CA GLN A 127 12.63 -17.76 -12.48
C GLN A 127 13.19 -18.89 -13.35
N GLU A 128 12.37 -19.50 -14.21
CA GLU A 128 12.82 -20.50 -15.18
C GLU A 128 13.71 -19.87 -16.25
N ASP A 129 13.35 -18.69 -16.75
CA ASP A 129 14.15 -17.92 -17.71
C ASP A 129 15.50 -17.53 -17.11
N ASP A 130 15.53 -17.01 -15.87
CA ASP A 130 16.77 -16.66 -15.16
C ASP A 130 17.67 -17.89 -14.92
N LYS A 131 17.07 -19.05 -14.62
CA LYS A 131 17.81 -20.32 -14.48
C LYS A 131 18.38 -20.80 -15.82
N ASN A 132 17.61 -20.74 -16.89
CA ASN A 132 18.06 -21.15 -18.22
C ASN A 132 19.14 -20.21 -18.77
N ASN A 133 19.06 -18.91 -18.46
CA ASN A 133 20.03 -17.92 -18.88
C ASN A 133 21.34 -17.95 -18.05
N PHE A 134 21.34 -18.61 -16.88
CA PHE A 134 22.53 -18.83 -16.07
C PHE A 134 23.34 -20.08 -16.49
N PHE A 135 22.75 -20.96 -17.32
CA PHE A 135 23.36 -22.21 -17.78
C PHE A 135 24.01 -22.14 -19.18
N PHE A 136 24.10 -20.94 -19.77
CA PHE A 136 24.86 -20.62 -20.99
C PHE A 136 25.89 -19.53 -20.71
#